data_AF-A0A7X9XU68-F1
#
_entry.id   AF-A0A7X9XU68-F1
#
_cell.length_a   1.000
_cell.length_b   1.000
_cell.length_c   1.000
_cell.angle_alpha   90.00
_cell.angle_beta   90.00
_cell.angle_gamma   90.00
#
_symmetry.space_group_name_H-M   'P 1'
#
loop_
_entity.id
_entity.type
_entity.pdbx_description
1 polymer ?
#
loop_
_entity_poly.entity_id
_entity_poly.type
_entity_poly.pdbx_seq_one_letter_code
_entity_poly.pdbx_strand_id
1 'polypeptide(L)'
;MPKNIVVFEVEGGSDKFFDGHRRDTMPIVEAIRAKGWGADVVYYRPEWAEALYEHVSANYDGYISRVNPGNIPGGEKGYFDLLTRLSDEAGLVGMSTPEEMMAYGAKDALVKLKDTDLVPTDTAAYYDVASFHETFPTSLSYGERVLKQNRGSTGSGIWRVQLEDKEVAASVEPGTSLPLDTKLKCTEAVDNHTEVRELGDFMDFCDQYIIGDNGMLVDMRFMPRIVEGEVRVLMVGPHPVFVVHKKPAAGGDNFSATLFSGAKYTYDKPEDWQELVDMFAEARPVIAEKLGGDNIPLIWTADFMLDDGEDGGDTFVLGEINCSCVGFTSELDMGIQEMVADEAIKRVVDKFGDA
;
A
#
# COMPACT_ATOMS: atom_id res chain seq x y z
N MET A 1 12.81 20.00 27.26
CA MET A 1 12.93 18.53 27.06
C MET A 1 13.56 18.30 25.70
N PRO A 2 14.01 17.08 25.32
CA PRO A 2 14.45 16.84 23.96
C PRO A 2 13.34 17.28 22.99
N LYS A 3 13.76 17.78 21.83
CA LYS A 3 12.89 18.17 20.72
C LYS A 3 13.44 17.46 19.51
N ASN A 4 13.54 16.14 19.57
CA ASN A 4 14.36 15.36 18.66
C ASN A 4 13.55 14.24 18.01
N ILE A 5 13.63 14.14 16.68
CA ILE A 5 13.01 13.07 15.90
C ILE A 5 14.10 12.31 15.14
N VAL A 6 14.20 11.00 15.36
CA VAL A 6 15.16 10.17 14.61
C VAL A 6 14.53 9.67 13.31
N VAL A 7 15.33 9.60 12.25
CA VAL A 7 14.93 8.96 10.99
C VAL A 7 15.71 7.67 10.80
N PHE A 8 15.01 6.54 10.71
CA PHE A 8 15.62 5.24 10.46
C PHE A 8 15.83 5.00 8.96
N GLU A 9 17.01 4.50 8.63
CA GLU A 9 17.41 3.99 7.31
C GLU A 9 18.06 2.60 7.43
N VAL A 10 18.30 1.95 6.30
CA VAL A 10 19.11 0.72 6.19
C VAL A 10 20.11 0.86 5.05
N GLU A 11 21.25 0.18 5.12
CA GLU A 11 22.19 0.23 4.00
C GLU A 11 21.71 -0.60 2.80
N GLY A 12 21.93 -0.09 1.59
CA GLY A 12 21.57 -0.78 0.34
C GLY A 12 20.10 -0.59 -0.07
N GLY A 13 19.72 -1.22 -1.19
CA GLY A 13 18.43 -1.01 -1.85
C GLY A 13 18.55 -0.12 -3.09
N SER A 14 17.64 -0.31 -4.04
CA SER A 14 17.57 0.46 -5.30
C SER A 14 17.04 1.89 -5.12
N ASP A 15 16.50 2.19 -3.93
CA ASP A 15 15.90 3.47 -3.56
C ASP A 15 16.88 4.48 -2.95
N LYS A 16 18.14 4.08 -2.76
CA LYS A 16 19.20 4.89 -2.12
C LYS A 16 20.28 5.30 -3.11
N PHE A 17 20.98 6.38 -2.81
CA PHE A 17 22.10 6.86 -3.64
C PHE A 17 23.46 6.65 -2.96
N PHE A 18 24.52 7.29 -3.47
CA PHE A 18 25.89 7.07 -2.98
C PHE A 18 26.11 7.53 -1.53
N ASP A 19 25.21 8.37 -1.00
CA ASP A 19 25.21 8.86 0.38
C ASP A 19 24.51 7.90 1.36
N GLY A 20 23.93 6.80 0.85
CA GLY A 20 23.25 5.81 1.66
C GLY A 20 21.84 6.22 2.09
N HIS A 21 21.30 7.32 1.56
CA HIS A 21 19.97 7.81 1.89
C HIS A 21 19.00 7.65 0.73
N ARG A 22 17.72 7.48 1.06
CA ARG A 22 16.67 7.83 0.10
C ARG A 22 16.72 9.33 -0.19
N ARG A 23 16.34 9.71 -1.41
CA ARG A 23 16.35 11.11 -1.84
C ARG A 23 15.43 12.02 -1.00
N ASP A 24 14.43 11.45 -0.32
CA ASP A 24 13.51 12.17 0.55
C ASP A 24 13.92 12.21 2.03
N THR A 25 14.88 11.39 2.46
CA THR A 25 15.31 11.30 3.88
C THR A 25 15.94 12.59 4.37
N MET A 26 16.98 13.10 3.68
CA MET A 26 17.64 14.33 4.11
C MET A 26 16.75 15.58 3.99
N PRO A 27 15.92 15.75 2.93
CA PRO A 27 14.91 16.81 2.91
C PRO A 27 13.99 16.82 4.13
N ILE A 28 13.51 15.65 4.60
CA ILE A 28 12.70 15.56 5.83
C ILE A 28 13.52 16.02 7.05
N VAL A 29 14.75 15.51 7.21
CA VAL A 29 15.63 15.87 8.32
C VAL A 29 15.90 17.37 8.37
N GLU A 30 16.22 17.97 7.23
CA GLU A 30 16.50 19.41 7.15
C GLU A 30 15.24 20.26 7.37
N ALA A 31 14.06 19.79 6.93
CA ALA A 31 12.80 20.46 7.22
C ALA A 31 12.47 20.46 8.72
N ILE A 32 12.72 19.35 9.43
CA ILE A 32 12.57 19.27 10.89
C ILE A 32 13.57 20.22 11.58
N ARG A 33 14.83 20.22 11.15
CA ARG A 33 15.89 21.12 11.68
C ARG A 33 15.56 22.59 11.47
N ALA A 34 15.01 22.96 10.32
CA ALA A 34 14.60 24.32 10.01
C ALA A 34 13.49 24.85 10.96
N LYS A 35 12.72 23.95 11.59
CA LYS A 35 11.70 24.26 12.60
C LYS A 35 12.27 24.33 14.03
N GLY A 36 13.59 24.19 14.19
CA GLY A 36 14.28 24.28 15.48
C GLY A 36 14.29 22.99 16.29
N TRP A 37 13.94 21.85 15.68
CA TRP A 37 14.00 20.52 16.28
C TRP A 37 15.31 19.82 15.91
N GLY A 38 15.82 18.94 16.77
CA GLY A 38 16.88 18.01 16.40
C GLY A 38 16.32 16.91 15.51
N ALA A 39 17.09 16.53 14.49
CA ALA A 39 16.78 15.37 13.68
C ALA A 39 18.06 14.76 13.16
N ASP A 40 18.17 13.44 13.22
CA ASP A 40 19.34 12.69 12.80
C ASP A 40 18.93 11.40 12.11
N VAL A 41 19.77 10.91 11.21
CA VAL A 41 19.57 9.62 10.55
C VAL A 41 20.37 8.55 11.28
N VAL A 42 19.73 7.43 11.61
CA VAL A 42 20.39 6.23 12.15
C VAL A 42 20.11 5.03 11.26
N TYR A 43 21.09 4.14 11.18
CA TYR A 43 21.00 2.94 10.35
C TYR A 43 20.67 1.72 11.22
N TYR A 44 19.69 0.94 10.78
CA TYR A 44 19.36 -0.33 11.42
C TYR A 44 20.22 -1.47 10.87
N ARG A 45 20.81 -2.22 11.81
CA ARG A 45 21.35 -3.56 11.58
C ARG A 45 20.92 -4.46 12.74
N PRO A 46 20.65 -5.76 12.51
CA PRO A 46 20.26 -6.68 13.57
C PRO A 46 21.24 -6.68 14.76
N GLU A 47 22.54 -6.64 14.50
CA GLU A 47 23.58 -6.61 15.54
C GLU A 47 23.62 -5.32 16.37
N TRP A 48 22.93 -4.26 15.92
CA TRP A 48 22.87 -2.96 16.61
C TRP A 48 21.53 -2.72 17.31
N ALA A 49 20.58 -3.66 17.27
CA ALA A 49 19.23 -3.44 17.77
C ALA A 49 19.19 -2.92 19.22
N GLU A 50 19.94 -3.53 20.15
CA GLU A 50 19.97 -3.07 21.55
C GLU A 50 20.67 -1.71 21.70
N ALA A 51 21.78 -1.48 20.99
CA ALA A 51 22.48 -0.19 21.04
C ALA A 51 21.62 0.94 20.46
N LEU A 52 20.87 0.65 19.40
CA LEU A 52 19.90 1.58 18.81
C LEU A 52 18.75 1.84 19.79
N TYR A 53 18.22 0.82 20.44
CA TYR A 53 17.18 0.99 21.45
C TYR A 53 17.66 1.91 22.58
N GLU A 54 18.81 1.63 23.19
CA GLU A 54 19.38 2.43 24.27
C GLU A 54 19.67 3.88 23.82
N HIS A 55 20.28 4.06 22.65
CA HIS A 55 20.59 5.39 22.14
C HIS A 55 19.33 6.18 21.80
N VAL A 56 18.37 5.58 21.08
CA VAL A 56 17.19 6.29 20.60
C VAL A 56 16.25 6.62 21.75
N SER A 57 15.99 5.67 22.65
CA SER A 57 15.13 5.89 23.83
C SER A 57 15.65 6.98 24.78
N ALA A 58 16.97 7.19 24.85
CA ALA A 58 17.56 8.20 25.72
C ALA A 58 17.60 9.62 25.13
N ASN A 59 17.50 9.76 23.79
CA ASN A 59 17.82 11.02 23.12
C ASN A 59 16.71 11.59 22.23
N TYR A 60 15.65 10.84 21.93
CA TYR A 60 14.61 11.23 20.98
C TYR A 60 13.20 11.03 21.53
N ASP A 61 12.26 11.81 21.00
CA ASP A 61 10.85 11.82 21.41
C ASP A 61 9.95 11.13 20.36
N GLY A 62 10.45 10.95 19.14
CA GLY A 62 9.75 10.25 18.07
C GLY A 62 10.68 9.69 17.01
N TYR A 63 10.14 8.83 16.14
CA TYR A 63 10.88 8.23 15.04
C TYR A 63 10.08 8.18 13.74
N ILE A 64 10.79 8.34 12.61
CA ILE A 64 10.27 8.12 11.25
C ILE A 64 11.01 6.92 10.66
N SER A 65 10.28 5.92 10.18
CA SER A 65 10.87 4.83 9.39
C SER A 65 10.88 5.20 7.90
N ARG A 66 12.07 5.31 7.31
CA ARG A 66 12.26 5.44 5.86
C ARG A 66 12.86 4.17 5.26
N VAL A 67 12.49 3.02 5.84
CA VAL A 67 13.02 1.71 5.49
C VAL A 67 11.98 0.94 4.68
N ASN A 68 12.35 0.55 3.45
CA ASN A 68 11.55 -0.41 2.70
C ASN A 68 11.69 -1.80 3.34
N PRO A 69 10.59 -2.49 3.74
CA PRO A 69 10.66 -3.78 4.41
C PRO A 69 11.49 -4.85 3.67
N GLY A 70 11.45 -4.84 2.33
CA GLY A 70 12.22 -5.78 1.51
C GLY A 70 13.74 -5.59 1.57
N ASN A 71 14.21 -4.44 2.07
CA ASN A 71 15.63 -4.12 2.18
C ASN A 71 16.18 -4.32 3.60
N ILE A 72 15.36 -4.78 4.56
CA ILE A 72 15.79 -4.94 5.95
C ILE A 72 16.74 -6.15 6.06
N PRO A 73 17.99 -5.97 6.53
CA PRO A 73 18.90 -7.09 6.73
C PRO A 73 18.34 -8.08 7.76
N GLY A 74 18.25 -9.36 7.39
CA GLY A 74 17.69 -10.40 8.25
C GLY A 74 16.16 -10.45 8.32
N GLY A 75 15.47 -9.65 7.50
CA GLY A 75 14.00 -9.57 7.47
C GLY A 75 13.42 -8.59 8.49
N GLU A 76 12.13 -8.30 8.35
CA GLU A 76 11.47 -7.23 9.10
C GLU A 76 11.30 -7.48 10.61
N LYS A 77 11.28 -8.74 11.04
CA LYS A 77 10.90 -9.11 12.42
C LYS A 77 11.71 -8.34 13.47
N GLY A 78 13.03 -8.39 13.41
CA GLY A 78 13.89 -7.72 14.40
C GLY A 78 13.78 -6.19 14.34
N TYR A 79 13.52 -5.64 13.15
CA TYR A 79 13.33 -4.19 12.99
C TYR A 79 11.99 -3.74 13.58
N PHE A 80 10.92 -4.49 13.31
CA PHE A 80 9.60 -4.23 13.89
C PHE A 80 9.62 -4.41 15.41
N ASP A 81 10.30 -5.44 15.93
CA ASP A 81 10.50 -5.61 17.38
C ASP A 81 11.18 -4.38 18.01
N LEU A 82 12.20 -3.80 17.35
CA LEU A 82 12.83 -2.55 17.80
C LEU A 82 11.85 -1.37 17.80
N LEU A 83 11.11 -1.15 16.71
CA LEU A 83 10.16 -0.04 16.60
C LEU A 83 9.01 -0.16 17.60
N THR A 84 8.50 -1.36 17.83
CA THR A 84 7.48 -1.66 18.85
C THR A 84 8.02 -1.32 20.24
N ARG A 85 9.21 -1.79 20.61
CA ARG A 85 9.82 -1.46 21.91
C ARG A 85 10.02 0.05 22.10
N LEU A 86 10.48 0.76 21.07
CA LEU A 86 10.62 2.22 21.14
C LEU A 86 9.29 2.93 21.41
N SER A 87 8.20 2.42 20.86
CA SER A 87 6.85 3.00 21.03
C SER A 87 6.25 2.63 22.38
N ASP A 88 6.27 1.34 22.73
CA ASP A 88 5.51 0.79 23.85
C ASP A 88 6.27 0.86 25.18
N GLU A 89 7.59 0.61 25.17
CA GLU A 89 8.42 0.58 26.37
C GLU A 89 9.06 1.94 26.66
N ALA A 90 9.62 2.57 25.62
CA ALA A 90 10.28 3.88 25.75
C ALA A 90 9.33 5.07 25.56
N GLY A 91 8.11 4.83 25.07
CA GLY A 91 7.07 5.85 24.96
C GLY A 91 7.26 6.84 23.81
N LEU A 92 8.12 6.58 22.83
CA LEU A 92 8.31 7.48 21.68
C LEU A 92 7.05 7.58 20.83
N VAL A 93 6.92 8.65 20.06
CA VAL A 93 5.93 8.76 18.97
C VAL A 93 6.46 8.06 17.73
N GLY A 94 5.85 6.92 17.39
CA GLY A 94 6.06 6.28 16.10
C GLY A 94 5.23 6.96 15.02
N MET A 95 5.87 7.39 13.93
CA MET A 95 5.19 8.05 12.81
C MET A 95 4.49 7.07 11.86
N SER A 96 4.97 5.82 11.86
CA SER A 96 4.34 4.64 11.28
C SER A 96 4.75 3.47 12.17
N THR A 97 3.92 3.08 13.12
CA THR A 97 4.23 1.94 14.00
C THR A 97 4.14 0.63 13.21
N PRO A 98 4.79 -0.47 13.64
CA PRO A 98 4.64 -1.77 12.99
C PRO A 98 3.17 -2.23 12.91
N GLU A 99 2.37 -1.92 13.92
CA GLU A 99 0.93 -2.20 13.92
C GLU A 99 0.22 -1.46 12.77
N GLU A 100 0.45 -0.15 12.62
CA GLU A 100 -0.11 0.67 11.54
C GLU A 100 0.36 0.20 10.17
N MET A 101 1.65 -0.10 10.02
CA MET A 101 2.22 -0.60 8.77
C MET A 101 1.56 -1.89 8.33
N MET A 102 1.29 -2.81 9.27
CA MET A 102 0.62 -4.07 8.97
C MET A 102 -0.87 -3.90 8.75
N ALA A 103 -1.53 -3.01 9.49
CA ALA A 103 -2.98 -2.85 9.41
C ALA A 103 -3.43 -2.09 8.15
N TYR A 104 -2.70 -1.03 7.77
CA TYR A 104 -2.97 -0.24 6.57
C TYR A 104 -2.27 -0.78 5.31
N GLY A 105 -1.09 -1.37 5.45
CA GLY A 105 -0.26 -1.81 4.31
C GLY A 105 -0.55 -3.22 3.81
N ALA A 106 -1.26 -4.06 4.58
CA ALA A 106 -1.66 -5.38 4.12
C ALA A 106 -2.77 -5.31 3.07
N LYS A 107 -2.73 -6.19 2.08
CA LYS A 107 -3.75 -6.21 1.01
C LYS A 107 -5.15 -6.55 1.54
N ASP A 108 -5.26 -7.27 2.67
CA ASP A 108 -6.56 -7.53 3.30
C ASP A 108 -7.24 -6.29 3.89
N ALA A 109 -6.59 -5.12 3.90
CA ALA A 109 -7.24 -3.85 4.17
C ALA A 109 -8.48 -3.65 3.28
N LEU A 110 -8.42 -4.09 2.02
CA LEU A 110 -9.57 -4.06 1.10
C LEU A 110 -10.72 -4.90 1.63
N VAL A 111 -10.44 -6.11 2.13
CA VAL A 111 -11.46 -7.03 2.65
C VAL A 111 -12.08 -6.49 3.93
N LYS A 112 -11.30 -5.84 4.79
CA LYS A 112 -11.81 -5.15 5.98
C LYS A 112 -12.77 -4.01 5.59
N LEU A 113 -12.52 -3.35 4.46
CA LEU A 113 -13.30 -2.22 3.96
C LEU A 113 -14.47 -2.60 3.02
N LYS A 114 -14.68 -3.88 2.71
CA LYS A 114 -15.70 -4.33 1.73
C LYS A 114 -17.16 -4.04 2.09
N ASP A 115 -17.45 -3.73 3.35
CA ASP A 115 -18.80 -3.34 3.81
C ASP A 115 -19.01 -1.81 3.72
N THR A 116 -18.09 -1.10 3.06
CA THR A 116 -18.17 0.33 2.76
C THR A 116 -18.33 0.52 1.25
N ASP A 117 -18.71 1.72 0.82
CA ASP A 117 -18.82 2.04 -0.61
C ASP A 117 -17.45 2.13 -1.32
N LEU A 118 -16.33 2.05 -0.58
CA LEU A 118 -14.98 2.12 -1.14
C LEU A 118 -14.56 0.84 -1.88
N VAL A 119 -15.07 -0.33 -1.48
CA VAL A 119 -14.57 -1.62 -1.96
C VAL A 119 -15.75 -2.54 -2.26
N PRO A 120 -15.76 -3.26 -3.41
CA PRO A 120 -16.82 -4.18 -3.75
C PRO A 120 -17.03 -5.24 -2.66
N THR A 121 -18.29 -5.47 -2.31
CA THR A 121 -18.71 -6.37 -1.21
C THR A 121 -18.31 -7.83 -1.42
N ASP A 122 -18.05 -8.23 -2.67
CA ASP A 122 -17.56 -9.55 -3.06
C ASP A 122 -16.02 -9.67 -3.06
N THR A 123 -15.33 -8.76 -2.38
CA THR A 123 -13.89 -8.85 -2.13
C THR A 123 -13.62 -9.83 -0.98
N ALA A 124 -12.69 -10.77 -1.18
CA ALA A 124 -12.33 -11.80 -0.23
C ALA A 124 -10.80 -11.90 -0.05
N ALA A 125 -10.36 -12.50 1.05
CA ALA A 125 -8.97 -12.89 1.27
C ALA A 125 -8.93 -14.37 1.64
N TYR A 126 -7.99 -15.08 1.03
CA TYR A 126 -7.67 -16.47 1.33
C TYR A 126 -6.40 -16.52 2.16
N TYR A 127 -6.50 -17.11 3.35
CA TYR A 127 -5.39 -17.28 4.29
C TYR A 127 -4.87 -18.72 4.32
N ASP A 128 -5.54 -19.63 3.62
CA ASP A 128 -5.15 -21.02 3.48
C ASP A 128 -5.49 -21.52 2.07
N VAL A 129 -4.71 -22.50 1.61
CA VAL A 129 -4.84 -23.08 0.27
C VAL A 129 -6.21 -23.75 0.08
N ALA A 130 -6.74 -24.42 1.12
CA ALA A 130 -7.98 -25.16 0.98
C ALA A 130 -9.18 -24.24 0.71
N SER A 131 -9.29 -23.13 1.45
CA SER A 131 -10.36 -22.15 1.23
C SER A 131 -10.28 -21.46 -0.14
N PHE A 132 -9.07 -21.18 -0.62
CA PHE A 132 -8.85 -20.66 -1.97
C PHE A 132 -9.34 -21.64 -3.05
N HIS A 133 -8.87 -22.88 -3.02
CA HIS A 133 -9.24 -23.91 -4.00
C HIS A 133 -10.72 -24.27 -3.98
N GLU A 134 -11.38 -24.18 -2.82
CA GLU A 134 -12.82 -24.40 -2.68
C GLU A 134 -13.64 -23.25 -3.27
N THR A 135 -13.23 -22.00 -3.02
CA THR A 135 -14.09 -20.83 -3.22
C THR A 135 -13.84 -20.11 -4.54
N PHE A 136 -12.57 -20.01 -4.97
CA PHE A 136 -12.19 -19.22 -6.15
C PHE A 136 -12.87 -19.67 -7.46
N PRO A 137 -13.06 -20.98 -7.74
CA PRO A 137 -13.81 -21.43 -8.92
C PRO A 137 -15.23 -20.87 -8.97
N THR A 138 -15.88 -20.70 -7.81
CA THR A 138 -17.21 -20.11 -7.71
C THR A 138 -17.14 -18.58 -7.82
N SER A 139 -16.14 -17.93 -7.21
CA SER A 139 -15.95 -16.48 -7.33
C SER A 139 -15.77 -16.04 -8.79
N LEU A 140 -14.92 -16.75 -9.54
CA LEU A 140 -14.64 -16.49 -10.95
C LEU A 140 -15.87 -16.69 -11.87
N SER A 141 -16.90 -17.43 -11.42
CA SER A 141 -18.15 -17.58 -12.17
C SER A 141 -18.97 -16.29 -12.27
N TYR A 142 -18.74 -15.32 -11.39
CA TYR A 142 -19.40 -14.01 -11.44
C TYR A 142 -18.78 -13.05 -12.46
N GLY A 143 -17.64 -13.40 -13.04
CA GLY A 143 -16.92 -12.58 -14.00
C GLY A 143 -15.43 -12.52 -13.71
N GLU A 144 -14.75 -11.60 -14.37
CA GLU A 144 -13.30 -11.43 -14.25
C GLU A 144 -12.88 -11.05 -12.83
N ARG A 145 -11.79 -11.64 -12.36
CA ARG A 145 -11.23 -11.40 -11.02
C ARG A 145 -9.82 -10.84 -11.09
N VAL A 146 -9.41 -10.14 -10.05
CA VAL A 146 -8.04 -9.70 -9.81
C VAL A 146 -7.57 -10.35 -8.53
N LEU A 147 -6.61 -11.26 -8.64
CA LEU A 147 -5.94 -11.86 -7.50
C LEU A 147 -4.71 -11.03 -7.13
N LYS A 148 -4.52 -10.70 -5.85
CA LYS A 148 -3.42 -9.86 -5.37
C LYS A 148 -2.70 -10.55 -4.19
N GLN A 149 -1.43 -10.87 -4.36
CA GLN A 149 -0.59 -11.33 -3.24
C GLN A 149 -0.39 -10.21 -2.20
N ASN A 150 -0.19 -10.57 -0.94
CA ASN A 150 0.05 -9.59 0.12
C ASN A 150 1.34 -8.80 -0.07
N ARG A 151 2.44 -9.50 -0.37
CA ARG A 151 3.80 -8.94 -0.46
C ARG A 151 4.27 -8.92 -1.90
N GLY A 152 3.77 -7.94 -2.65
CA GLY A 152 4.20 -7.65 -4.01
C GLY A 152 4.61 -6.19 -4.15
N SER A 153 5.55 -5.93 -5.04
CA SER A 153 5.88 -4.57 -5.48
C SER A 153 5.65 -4.46 -6.98
N THR A 154 5.32 -3.25 -7.43
CA THR A 154 5.22 -2.90 -8.86
C THR A 154 4.41 -3.89 -9.71
N GLY A 155 3.27 -4.37 -9.20
CA GLY A 155 2.38 -5.26 -9.95
C GLY A 155 2.71 -6.76 -9.87
N SER A 156 3.80 -7.16 -9.23
CA SER A 156 4.12 -8.59 -9.07
C SER A 156 3.09 -9.30 -8.19
N GLY A 157 2.65 -10.48 -8.64
CA GLY A 157 1.60 -11.30 -8.02
C GLY A 157 0.24 -10.62 -8.00
N ILE A 158 0.00 -9.68 -8.92
CA ILE A 158 -1.32 -9.13 -9.20
C ILE A 158 -1.76 -9.66 -10.57
N TRP A 159 -2.78 -10.51 -10.58
CA TRP A 159 -3.23 -11.24 -11.75
C TRP A 159 -4.66 -10.89 -12.10
N ARG A 160 -4.89 -10.38 -13.31
CA ARG A 160 -6.23 -10.37 -13.92
C ARG A 160 -6.53 -11.77 -14.45
N VAL A 161 -7.61 -12.37 -14.00
CA VAL A 161 -8.01 -13.74 -14.30
C VAL A 161 -9.36 -13.72 -15.00
N GLN A 162 -9.39 -14.29 -16.20
CA GLN A 162 -10.55 -14.30 -17.07
C GLN A 162 -10.70 -15.69 -17.66
N LEU A 163 -11.92 -16.11 -18.00
CA LEU A 163 -12.11 -17.29 -18.84
C LEU A 163 -11.55 -16.97 -20.23
N GLU A 164 -10.81 -17.91 -20.82
CA GLU A 164 -10.19 -17.72 -22.13
C GLU A 164 -11.23 -17.51 -23.23
N ASP A 165 -12.30 -18.31 -23.20
CA ASP A 165 -13.41 -18.25 -24.14
C ASP A 165 -14.53 -17.32 -23.62
N LYS A 166 -14.79 -16.24 -24.37
CA LYS A 166 -15.82 -15.25 -24.05
C LYS A 166 -17.25 -15.78 -24.19
N GLU A 167 -17.48 -16.74 -25.08
CA GLU A 167 -18.81 -17.36 -25.22
C GLU A 167 -19.10 -18.26 -24.03
N VAL A 168 -18.08 -19.01 -23.57
CA VAL A 168 -18.17 -19.78 -22.33
C VAL A 168 -18.43 -18.84 -21.16
N ALA A 169 -17.64 -17.77 -21.03
CA ALA A 169 -17.81 -16.77 -19.97
C ALA A 169 -19.23 -16.18 -19.91
N ALA A 170 -19.82 -15.86 -21.06
CA ALA A 170 -21.18 -15.33 -21.14
C ALA A 170 -22.29 -16.35 -20.81
N SER A 171 -21.97 -17.66 -20.85
CA SER A 171 -22.90 -18.75 -20.59
C SER A 171 -22.84 -19.31 -19.16
N VAL A 172 -21.81 -18.95 -18.40
CA VAL A 172 -21.64 -19.38 -17.00
C VAL A 172 -22.75 -18.79 -16.15
N GLU A 173 -23.43 -19.63 -15.38
CA GLU A 173 -24.38 -19.19 -14.36
C GLU A 173 -23.61 -18.75 -13.10
N PRO A 174 -23.70 -17.45 -12.70
CA PRO A 174 -23.00 -16.95 -11.52
C PRO A 174 -23.35 -17.74 -10.26
N GLY A 175 -22.34 -18.08 -9.47
CA GLY A 175 -22.46 -18.94 -8.29
C GLY A 175 -22.26 -20.43 -8.57
N THR A 176 -21.99 -20.82 -9.82
CA THR A 176 -21.64 -22.20 -10.18
C THR A 176 -20.14 -22.40 -10.18
N SER A 177 -19.65 -23.35 -9.38
CA SER A 177 -18.23 -23.72 -9.36
C SER A 177 -17.76 -24.18 -10.75
N LEU A 178 -16.71 -23.54 -11.25
CA LEU A 178 -16.12 -23.85 -12.55
C LEU A 178 -15.31 -25.16 -12.51
N PRO A 179 -15.34 -25.99 -13.57
CA PRO A 179 -14.46 -27.15 -13.70
C PRO A 179 -12.97 -26.77 -13.64
N LEU A 180 -12.14 -27.60 -13.03
CA LEU A 180 -10.70 -27.31 -12.87
C LEU A 180 -9.92 -27.30 -14.19
N ASP A 181 -10.44 -27.96 -15.23
CA ASP A 181 -9.88 -27.95 -16.59
C ASP A 181 -10.35 -26.74 -17.43
N THR A 182 -11.11 -25.82 -16.84
CA THR A 182 -11.53 -24.56 -17.49
C THR A 182 -10.29 -23.77 -17.90
N LYS A 183 -10.22 -23.37 -19.18
CA LYS A 183 -9.14 -22.54 -19.70
C LYS A 183 -9.30 -21.09 -19.27
N LEU A 184 -8.25 -20.56 -18.67
CA LEU A 184 -8.12 -19.21 -18.19
C LEU A 184 -7.11 -18.44 -19.02
N LYS A 185 -7.37 -17.15 -19.17
CA LYS A 185 -6.41 -16.13 -19.58
C LYS A 185 -5.99 -15.34 -18.33
N CYS A 186 -4.74 -15.47 -17.93
CA CYS A 186 -4.18 -14.83 -16.75
C CYS A 186 -3.16 -13.78 -17.18
N THR A 187 -3.36 -12.51 -16.81
CA THR A 187 -2.45 -11.40 -17.15
C THR A 187 -1.84 -10.83 -15.88
N GLU A 188 -0.51 -10.81 -15.75
CA GLU A 188 0.18 -10.26 -14.57
C GLU A 188 0.43 -8.76 -14.73
N ALA A 189 0.16 -7.98 -13.69
CA ALA A 189 0.35 -6.53 -13.71
C ALA A 189 1.84 -6.10 -13.71
N VAL A 190 2.79 -7.00 -13.45
CA VAL A 190 4.22 -6.63 -13.40
C VAL A 190 4.72 -6.09 -14.74
N ASP A 191 4.28 -6.69 -15.84
CA ASP A 191 4.70 -6.35 -17.21
C ASP A 191 3.59 -6.56 -18.27
N ASN A 192 2.35 -6.86 -17.85
CA ASN A 192 1.21 -7.20 -18.70
C ASN A 192 1.41 -8.45 -19.57
N HIS A 193 2.35 -9.36 -19.24
CA HIS A 193 2.38 -10.63 -19.94
C HIS A 193 1.10 -11.44 -19.65
N THR A 194 0.71 -12.25 -20.64
CA THR A 194 -0.46 -13.12 -20.54
C THR A 194 -0.07 -14.57 -20.68
N GLU A 195 -0.69 -15.41 -19.86
CA GLU A 195 -0.57 -16.86 -19.89
C GLU A 195 -1.95 -17.49 -20.08
N VAL A 196 -1.99 -18.63 -20.75
CA VAL A 196 -3.18 -19.49 -20.80
C VAL A 196 -2.93 -20.69 -19.90
N ARG A 197 -3.80 -20.91 -18.91
CA ARG A 197 -3.68 -21.97 -17.91
C ARG A 197 -5.01 -22.66 -17.68
N GLU A 198 -4.97 -23.89 -17.16
CA GLU A 198 -6.16 -24.49 -16.57
C GLU A 198 -6.41 -23.90 -15.17
N LEU A 199 -7.67 -23.80 -14.76
CA LEU A 199 -8.05 -23.24 -13.46
C LEU A 199 -7.34 -23.95 -12.31
N GLY A 200 -7.29 -25.28 -12.31
CA GLY A 200 -6.56 -26.08 -11.31
C GLY A 200 -5.08 -25.73 -11.26
N ASP A 201 -4.40 -25.75 -12.42
CA ASP A 201 -2.97 -25.44 -12.52
C ASP A 201 -2.64 -24.00 -12.07
N PHE A 202 -3.52 -23.04 -12.35
CA PHE A 202 -3.35 -21.67 -11.92
C PHE A 202 -3.56 -21.51 -10.40
N MET A 203 -4.49 -22.25 -9.81
CA MET A 203 -4.67 -22.24 -8.35
C MET A 203 -3.47 -22.87 -7.65
N ASP A 204 -2.97 -24.02 -8.10
CA ASP A 204 -1.74 -24.65 -7.59
C ASP A 204 -0.54 -23.68 -7.66
N PHE A 205 -0.44 -22.91 -8.75
CA PHE A 205 0.58 -21.86 -8.86
C PHE A 205 0.40 -20.75 -7.81
N CYS A 206 -0.83 -20.32 -7.54
CA CYS A 206 -1.11 -19.25 -6.57
C CYS A 206 -0.89 -19.66 -5.11
N ASP A 207 -0.80 -20.95 -4.78
CA ASP A 207 -0.51 -21.44 -3.43
C ASP A 207 0.75 -20.80 -2.84
N GLN A 208 1.73 -20.47 -3.68
CA GLN A 208 2.97 -19.80 -3.26
C GLN A 208 2.73 -18.42 -2.61
N TYR A 209 1.63 -17.74 -2.92
CA TYR A 209 1.27 -16.44 -2.35
C TYR A 209 0.61 -16.57 -0.98
N ILE A 210 0.08 -17.75 -0.66
CA ILE A 210 -0.62 -18.05 0.59
C ILE A 210 0.34 -18.74 1.58
N ILE A 211 1.24 -19.59 1.09
CA ILE A 211 2.17 -20.34 1.94
C ILE A 211 3.33 -19.43 2.39
N GLY A 212 3.48 -19.25 3.70
CA GLY A 212 4.60 -18.56 4.32
C GLY A 212 4.17 -17.50 5.31
N ASP A 213 5.15 -16.77 5.85
CA ASP A 213 4.90 -15.70 6.82
C ASP A 213 4.10 -14.58 6.16
N ASN A 214 2.96 -14.22 6.77
CA ASN A 214 2.02 -13.21 6.26
C ASN A 214 1.46 -13.50 4.86
N GLY A 215 1.50 -14.77 4.42
CA GLY A 215 0.92 -15.20 3.16
C GLY A 215 -0.61 -15.06 3.13
N MET A 216 -1.12 -14.49 2.05
CA MET A 216 -2.55 -14.41 1.74
C MET A 216 -2.73 -14.03 0.27
N LEU A 217 -3.92 -14.30 -0.25
CA LEU A 217 -4.32 -13.89 -1.60
C LEU A 217 -5.66 -13.17 -1.55
N VAL A 218 -5.68 -11.90 -1.95
CA VAL A 218 -6.92 -11.13 -2.09
C VAL A 218 -7.55 -11.43 -3.44
N ASP A 219 -8.85 -11.65 -3.44
CA ASP A 219 -9.69 -11.83 -4.62
C ASP A 219 -10.72 -10.70 -4.69
N MET A 220 -10.63 -9.89 -5.75
CA MET A 220 -11.48 -8.73 -5.99
C MET A 220 -12.01 -8.79 -7.42
N ARG A 221 -13.23 -8.31 -7.69
CA ARG A 221 -13.71 -8.20 -9.07
C ARG A 221 -12.79 -7.28 -9.89
N PHE A 222 -12.65 -7.57 -11.18
CA PHE A 222 -11.95 -6.67 -12.09
C PHE A 222 -12.76 -5.39 -12.32
N MET A 223 -12.10 -4.24 -12.24
CA MET A 223 -12.69 -2.91 -12.47
C MET A 223 -12.40 -2.47 -13.92
N PRO A 224 -13.35 -2.53 -14.87
CA PRO A 224 -13.05 -2.33 -16.28
C PRO A 224 -12.51 -0.95 -16.63
N ARG A 225 -12.92 0.08 -15.87
CA ARG A 225 -12.48 1.47 -16.06
C ARG A 225 -11.05 1.74 -15.58
N ILE A 226 -10.31 0.72 -15.09
CA ILE A 226 -8.87 0.83 -14.83
C ILE A 226 -8.06 1.31 -16.05
N VAL A 227 -8.57 1.05 -17.26
CA VAL A 227 -7.98 1.53 -18.52
C VAL A 227 -8.02 3.06 -18.67
N GLU A 228 -8.91 3.74 -17.93
CA GLU A 228 -8.95 5.21 -17.85
C GLU A 228 -7.83 5.74 -16.95
N GLY A 229 -7.44 4.96 -15.95
CA GLY A 229 -6.25 5.13 -15.12
C GLY A 229 -6.53 4.90 -13.63
N GLU A 230 -5.47 4.58 -12.91
CA GLU A 230 -5.47 4.52 -11.44
C GLU A 230 -5.14 5.91 -10.88
N VAL A 231 -5.93 6.38 -9.92
CA VAL A 231 -5.77 7.70 -9.29
C VAL A 231 -5.19 7.49 -7.90
N ARG A 232 -3.91 7.83 -7.71
CA ARG A 232 -3.23 7.76 -6.42
C ARG A 232 -3.30 9.10 -5.71
N VAL A 233 -3.85 9.12 -4.51
CA VAL A 233 -3.79 10.29 -3.61
C VAL A 233 -2.64 10.08 -2.64
N LEU A 234 -1.64 10.97 -2.66
CA LEU A 234 -0.60 10.98 -1.63
C LEU A 234 -1.05 11.80 -0.43
N MET A 235 -0.88 11.23 0.75
CA MET A 235 -1.31 11.77 2.02
C MET A 235 -0.11 12.01 2.94
N VAL A 236 -0.12 13.13 3.66
CA VAL A 236 0.71 13.37 4.83
C VAL A 236 -0.20 13.50 6.05
N GLY A 237 -0.17 12.50 6.93
CA GLY A 237 -1.21 12.33 7.94
C GLY A 237 -2.60 12.35 7.29
N PRO A 238 -3.53 13.23 7.72
CA PRO A 238 -4.86 13.34 7.13
C PRO A 238 -4.93 14.25 5.89
N HIS A 239 -3.83 14.86 5.47
CA HIS A 239 -3.81 15.91 4.44
C HIS A 239 -3.48 15.35 3.05
N PRO A 240 -4.36 15.53 2.04
CA PRO A 240 -4.01 15.22 0.66
C PRO A 240 -3.00 16.24 0.14
N VAL A 241 -1.93 15.76 -0.49
CA VAL A 241 -0.81 16.58 -0.95
C VAL A 241 -0.84 16.77 -2.46
N PHE A 242 -0.89 15.67 -3.20
CA PHE A 242 -1.03 15.68 -4.66
C PHE A 242 -1.65 14.38 -5.14
N VAL A 243 -2.10 14.40 -6.39
CA VAL A 243 -2.72 13.26 -7.06
C VAL A 243 -1.82 12.82 -8.21
N VAL A 244 -1.62 11.51 -8.34
CA VAL A 244 -0.97 10.91 -9.51
C VAL A 244 -2.00 10.11 -10.28
N HIS A 245 -2.34 10.56 -11.48
CA HIS A 245 -3.15 9.76 -12.40
C HIS A 245 -2.22 8.89 -13.25
N LYS A 246 -2.32 7.58 -13.08
CA LYS A 246 -1.47 6.56 -13.69
C LYS A 246 -2.29 5.84 -14.75
N LYS A 247 -2.14 6.25 -16.00
CA LYS A 247 -2.88 5.66 -17.12
C LYS A 247 -2.14 4.47 -17.72
N PRO A 248 -2.69 3.24 -17.69
CA PRO A 248 -2.07 2.07 -18.30
C PRO A 248 -1.73 2.25 -19.78
N ALA A 249 -0.78 1.46 -20.27
CA ALA A 249 -0.46 1.41 -21.69
C ALA A 249 -1.69 0.96 -22.50
N ALA A 250 -2.00 1.66 -23.59
CA ALA A 250 -3.17 1.33 -24.40
C ALA A 250 -3.03 -0.02 -25.11
N GLY A 251 -4.16 -0.74 -25.24
CA GLY A 251 -4.30 -1.93 -26.07
C GLY A 251 -4.31 -3.25 -25.29
N GLY A 252 -4.90 -4.28 -25.91
CA GLY A 252 -4.96 -5.63 -25.35
C GLY A 252 -5.68 -5.68 -24.01
N ASP A 253 -5.12 -6.46 -23.09
CA ASP A 253 -5.59 -6.63 -21.71
C ASP A 253 -4.72 -5.89 -20.69
N ASN A 254 -3.96 -4.89 -21.16
CA ASN A 254 -3.11 -4.07 -20.32
C ASN A 254 -3.96 -3.35 -19.27
N PHE A 255 -3.63 -3.57 -18.01
CA PHE A 255 -4.27 -2.91 -16.87
C PHE A 255 -3.27 -2.40 -15.84
N SER A 256 -1.99 -2.74 -16.00
CA SER A 256 -0.94 -2.29 -15.10
C SER A 256 -0.75 -0.78 -15.15
N ALA A 257 -0.79 -0.16 -13.97
CA ALA A 257 -0.55 1.26 -13.77
C ALA A 257 0.93 1.56 -13.44
N THR A 258 1.88 0.68 -13.78
CA THR A 258 3.30 0.87 -13.48
C THR A 258 4.07 1.52 -14.64
N LEU A 259 5.07 2.36 -14.35
CA LEU A 259 5.93 2.94 -15.39
C LEU A 259 6.66 1.87 -16.22
N PHE A 260 7.07 0.75 -15.58
CA PHE A 260 7.79 -0.33 -16.23
C PHE A 260 6.95 -1.08 -17.26
N SER A 261 5.63 -1.12 -17.06
CA SER A 261 4.67 -1.73 -17.99
C SER A 261 4.16 -0.74 -19.06
N GLY A 262 4.69 0.49 -19.07
CA GLY A 262 4.39 1.51 -20.07
C GLY A 262 3.28 2.49 -19.69
N ALA A 263 2.85 2.52 -18.42
CA ALA A 263 1.88 3.51 -17.95
C ALA A 263 2.43 4.95 -18.06
N LYS A 264 1.54 5.92 -18.25
CA LYS A 264 1.84 7.35 -18.28
C LYS A 264 1.30 8.01 -17.02
N TYR A 265 2.15 8.77 -16.34
CA TYR A 265 1.79 9.44 -15.09
C TYR A 265 1.58 10.92 -15.36
N THR A 266 0.49 11.47 -14.84
CA THR A 266 0.26 12.90 -14.68
C THR A 266 0.18 13.23 -13.20
N TYR A 267 0.68 14.41 -12.85
CA TYR A 267 0.72 14.91 -11.48
C TYR A 267 -0.22 16.09 -11.43
N ASP A 268 -1.32 15.91 -10.70
CA ASP A 268 -2.42 16.85 -10.59
C ASP A 268 -2.52 17.32 -9.15
N LYS A 269 -3.22 18.42 -8.93
CA LYS A 269 -3.49 18.90 -7.58
C LYS A 269 -4.72 18.18 -7.01
N PRO A 270 -4.85 18.09 -5.67
CA PRO A 270 -6.06 17.53 -5.06
C PRO A 270 -7.34 18.23 -5.53
N GLU A 271 -7.30 19.54 -5.80
CA GLU A 271 -8.48 20.30 -6.25
C GLU A 271 -8.95 19.91 -7.65
N ASP A 272 -8.06 19.35 -8.49
CA ASP A 272 -8.44 18.83 -9.81
C ASP A 272 -9.22 17.51 -9.70
N TRP A 273 -9.21 16.87 -8.53
CA TRP A 273 -9.87 15.60 -8.19
C TRP A 273 -10.76 15.73 -6.94
N GLN A 274 -11.42 16.89 -6.79
CA GLN A 274 -12.14 17.24 -5.56
C GLN A 274 -13.18 16.19 -5.13
N GLU A 275 -13.94 15.61 -6.07
CA GLU A 275 -14.94 14.58 -5.77
C GLU A 275 -14.32 13.33 -5.10
N LEU A 276 -13.19 12.86 -5.61
CA LEU A 276 -12.43 11.77 -4.99
C LEU A 276 -11.90 12.17 -3.62
N VAL A 277 -11.33 13.37 -3.50
CA VAL A 277 -10.74 13.86 -2.24
C VAL A 277 -11.81 14.00 -1.16
N ASP A 278 -13.00 14.49 -1.50
CA ASP A 278 -14.12 14.65 -0.58
C ASP A 278 -14.68 13.28 -0.18
N MET A 279 -14.94 12.39 -1.15
CA MET A 279 -15.39 11.02 -0.86
C MET A 279 -14.40 10.31 0.06
N PHE A 280 -13.11 10.37 -0.26
CA PHE A 280 -12.09 9.73 0.55
C PHE A 280 -12.05 10.34 1.95
N ALA A 281 -12.20 11.67 2.06
CA ALA A 281 -12.24 12.37 3.33
C ALA A 281 -13.40 11.94 4.23
N GLU A 282 -14.57 11.73 3.65
CA GLU A 282 -15.76 11.21 4.34
C GLU A 282 -15.58 9.76 4.80
N ALA A 283 -14.86 8.95 4.03
CA ALA A 283 -14.62 7.55 4.37
C ALA A 283 -13.49 7.32 5.38
N ARG A 284 -12.56 8.28 5.55
CA ARG A 284 -11.41 8.16 6.48
C ARG A 284 -11.75 7.71 7.91
N PRO A 285 -12.82 8.20 8.58
CA PRO A 285 -13.15 7.75 9.93
C PRO A 285 -13.46 6.25 9.99
N VAL A 286 -14.15 5.72 8.96
CA VAL A 286 -14.46 4.28 8.87
C VAL A 286 -13.20 3.48 8.54
N ILE A 287 -12.31 4.02 7.71
CA ILE A 287 -11.00 3.41 7.45
C ILE A 287 -10.19 3.30 8.74
N ALA A 288 -10.11 4.38 9.52
CA ALA A 288 -9.45 4.40 10.81
C ALA A 288 -10.06 3.35 11.76
N GLU A 289 -11.39 3.34 11.93
CA GLU A 289 -12.07 2.34 12.78
C GLU A 289 -11.73 0.90 12.38
N LYS A 290 -11.76 0.59 11.07
CA LYS A 290 -11.57 -0.77 10.58
C LYS A 290 -10.11 -1.22 10.47
N LEU A 291 -9.16 -0.30 10.34
CA LEU A 291 -7.73 -0.58 10.09
C LEU A 291 -6.81 -0.22 11.27
N GLY A 292 -7.33 -0.05 12.49
CA GLY A 292 -6.48 0.05 13.69
C GLY A 292 -6.46 1.42 14.38
N GLY A 293 -7.52 2.21 14.23
CA GLY A 293 -7.76 3.46 14.95
C GLY A 293 -7.26 4.72 14.24
N ASP A 294 -7.34 5.85 14.95
CA ASP A 294 -7.03 7.20 14.45
C ASP A 294 -5.54 7.44 14.15
N ASN A 295 -4.68 6.47 14.42
CA ASN A 295 -3.25 6.55 14.14
C ASN A 295 -2.99 6.30 12.65
N ILE A 296 -3.26 7.32 11.83
CA ILE A 296 -2.99 7.29 10.40
C ILE A 296 -1.48 7.36 10.16
N PRO A 297 -0.91 6.58 9.21
CA PRO A 297 0.50 6.67 8.86
C PRO A 297 0.95 8.09 8.49
N LEU A 298 2.19 8.47 8.79
CA LEU A 298 2.69 9.81 8.48
C LEU A 298 2.73 10.10 6.98
N ILE A 299 3.18 9.14 6.17
CA ILE A 299 3.18 9.26 4.70
C ILE A 299 2.57 7.99 4.14
N TRP A 300 1.51 8.14 3.36
CA TRP A 300 0.80 7.00 2.79
C TRP A 300 0.07 7.41 1.51
N THR A 301 -0.38 6.42 0.76
CA THR A 301 -1.17 6.62 -0.45
C THR A 301 -2.42 5.75 -0.42
N ALA A 302 -3.48 6.25 -1.04
CA ALA A 302 -4.63 5.45 -1.42
C ALA A 302 -4.79 5.52 -2.94
N ASP A 303 -4.88 4.35 -3.56
CA ASP A 303 -4.94 4.18 -5.01
C ASP A 303 -6.34 3.75 -5.41
N PHE A 304 -6.98 4.53 -6.27
CA PHE A 304 -8.37 4.35 -6.67
C PHE A 304 -8.50 4.03 -8.15
N MET A 305 -9.56 3.34 -8.49
CA MET A 305 -9.97 3.05 -9.86
C MET A 305 -11.35 3.68 -10.08
N LEU A 306 -11.59 4.23 -11.26
CA LEU A 306 -12.93 4.68 -11.62
C LEU A 306 -13.88 3.49 -11.71
N ASP A 307 -15.16 3.75 -11.43
CA ASP A 307 -16.28 2.85 -11.72
C ASP A 307 -17.54 3.66 -11.99
N ASP A 308 -18.60 3.01 -12.48
CA ASP A 308 -19.89 3.64 -12.70
C ASP A 308 -20.74 3.59 -11.42
N GLY A 309 -21.13 4.76 -10.90
CA GLY A 309 -22.06 4.89 -9.78
C GLY A 309 -23.49 4.46 -10.15
N GLU A 310 -24.36 4.31 -9.13
CA GLU A 310 -25.75 3.88 -9.36
C GLU A 310 -26.55 4.84 -10.25
N ASP A 311 -26.18 6.12 -10.27
CA ASP A 311 -26.77 7.17 -11.10
C ASP A 311 -26.12 7.30 -12.48
N GLY A 312 -25.12 6.47 -12.78
CA GLY A 312 -24.31 6.52 -14.00
C GLY A 312 -23.23 7.60 -14.00
N GLY A 313 -22.98 8.27 -12.87
CA GLY A 313 -21.84 9.15 -12.67
C GLY A 313 -20.55 8.39 -12.35
N ASP A 314 -19.45 9.12 -12.17
CA ASP A 314 -18.18 8.54 -11.73
C ASP A 314 -18.24 8.22 -10.23
N THR A 315 -17.80 7.02 -9.86
CA THR A 315 -17.43 6.67 -8.49
C THR A 315 -16.00 6.13 -8.46
N PHE A 316 -15.46 5.95 -7.26
CA PHE A 316 -14.07 5.53 -7.06
C PHE A 316 -14.00 4.32 -6.15
N VAL A 317 -13.33 3.29 -6.63
CA VAL A 317 -13.09 2.04 -5.92
C VAL A 317 -11.65 1.97 -5.46
N LEU A 318 -11.44 1.77 -4.15
CA LEU A 318 -10.13 1.63 -3.54
C LEU A 318 -9.48 0.31 -3.99
N GLY A 319 -8.32 0.42 -4.62
CA GLY A 319 -7.52 -0.69 -5.12
C GLY A 319 -6.35 -1.08 -4.23
N GLU A 320 -5.78 -0.14 -3.48
CA GLU A 320 -4.66 -0.35 -2.56
C GLU A 320 -4.51 0.83 -1.58
N ILE A 321 -4.07 0.53 -0.36
CA ILE A 321 -3.43 1.49 0.54
C ILE A 321 -1.96 1.11 0.68
N ASN A 322 -1.06 2.09 0.64
CA ASN A 322 0.35 1.88 0.88
C ASN A 322 0.86 2.87 1.93
N CYS A 323 1.48 2.35 2.99
CA CYS A 323 2.08 3.15 4.06
C CYS A 323 3.52 2.73 4.38
N SER A 324 4.08 1.85 3.55
CA SER A 324 5.40 1.25 3.78
C SER A 324 6.45 1.98 2.95
N CYS A 325 7.10 2.97 3.55
CA CYS A 325 8.19 3.72 2.94
C CYS A 325 7.82 4.38 1.58
N VAL A 326 6.61 4.95 1.51
CA VAL A 326 6.14 5.74 0.36
C VAL A 326 7.10 6.88 0.08
N GLY A 327 7.54 7.00 -1.18
CA GLY A 327 8.47 8.05 -1.62
C GLY A 327 7.79 9.17 -2.40
N PHE A 328 8.34 10.38 -2.28
CA PHE A 328 7.92 11.60 -2.99
C PHE A 328 9.13 12.30 -3.63
N THR A 329 10.08 11.50 -4.10
CA THR A 329 11.43 11.96 -4.44
C THR A 329 11.53 12.82 -5.70
N SER A 330 10.51 12.85 -6.54
CA SER A 330 10.46 13.67 -7.76
C SER A 330 9.72 15.00 -7.55
N GLU A 331 9.17 15.20 -6.35
CA GLU A 331 8.22 16.28 -6.01
C GLU A 331 8.68 17.10 -4.79
N LEU A 332 9.98 17.08 -4.48
CA LEU A 332 10.56 17.79 -3.33
C LEU A 332 10.32 19.31 -3.38
N ASP A 333 10.08 19.88 -4.56
CA ASP A 333 9.74 21.27 -4.76
C ASP A 333 8.29 21.62 -4.38
N MET A 334 7.45 20.62 -4.10
CA MET A 334 6.04 20.80 -3.73
C MET A 334 5.81 21.02 -2.22
N GLY A 335 6.88 21.10 -1.42
CA GLY A 335 6.78 21.42 0.01
C GLY A 335 6.38 20.23 0.91
N ILE A 336 6.56 19.00 0.42
CA ILE A 336 6.09 17.78 1.08
C ILE A 336 6.88 17.52 2.35
N GLN A 337 8.20 17.68 2.32
CA GLN A 337 9.07 17.52 3.48
C GLN A 337 8.72 18.48 4.62
N GLU A 338 8.27 19.70 4.33
CA GLU A 338 7.82 20.66 5.34
C GLU A 338 6.50 20.21 5.97
N MET A 339 5.56 19.69 5.19
CA MET A 339 4.32 19.11 5.72
C MET A 339 4.59 17.86 6.58
N VAL A 340 5.50 16.99 6.14
CA VAL A 340 5.93 15.82 6.90
C VAL A 340 6.57 16.24 8.23
N ALA A 341 7.44 17.25 8.19
CA ALA A 341 8.06 17.80 9.40
C ALA A 341 7.01 18.40 10.34
N ASP A 342 6.07 19.20 9.82
CA ASP A 342 5.01 19.84 10.62
C ASP A 342 4.09 18.80 11.28
N GLU A 343 3.65 17.79 10.54
CA GLU A 343 2.81 16.72 11.09
C GLU A 343 3.58 15.85 12.09
N ALA A 344 4.85 15.51 11.82
CA ALA A 344 5.67 14.74 12.76
C ALA A 344 5.90 15.51 14.07
N ILE A 345 6.25 16.80 13.98
CA ILE A 345 6.42 17.66 15.16
C ILE A 345 5.11 17.77 15.93
N LYS A 346 4.00 18.02 15.24
CA LYS A 346 2.68 18.12 15.86
C LYS A 346 2.34 16.86 16.65
N ARG A 347 2.55 15.66 16.11
CA ARG A 347 2.27 14.40 16.83
C ARG A 347 3.10 14.25 18.10
N VAL A 348 4.36 14.66 18.08
CA VAL A 348 5.22 14.68 19.29
C VAL A 348 4.69 15.69 20.31
N VAL A 349 4.37 16.91 19.87
CA VAL A 349 3.81 17.97 20.72
C VAL A 349 2.46 17.56 21.31
N ASP A 350 1.58 16.93 20.56
CA ASP A 350 0.27 16.49 21.03
C ASP A 350 0.40 15.42 22.13
N LYS A 351 1.42 14.54 22.05
CA LYS A 351 1.67 13.50 23.07
C LYS A 351 2.30 14.06 24.35
N PHE A 352 3.28 14.95 24.24
CA PHE A 352 4.09 15.38 25.40
C PHE A 352 3.81 16.82 25.88
N GLY A 353 3.03 17.58 25.12
CA GLY A 353 2.78 19.01 25.32
C GLY A 353 3.92 19.90 24.82
N ASP A 354 3.65 21.20 24.72
CA ASP A 354 4.68 22.22 24.54
C ASP A 354 5.49 22.37 25.85
N ALA A 355 6.59 21.64 25.98
CA ALA A 355 7.54 21.78 27.09
C ALA A 355 8.64 22.81 26.82
#